data_AF-A0A7J4RVT6-F1
#
_entry.id   AF-A0A7J4RVT6-F1
#
_cell.length_a   1.000
_cell.length_b   1.000
_cell.length_c   1.000
_cell.angle_alpha   90.00
_cell.angle_beta   90.00
_cell.angle_gamma   90.00
#
_symmetry.space_group_name_H-M   'P 1'
#
loop_
_entity.id
_entity.type
_entity.pdbx_description
1 polymer ?
#
loop_
_entity_poly.entity_id
_entity_poly.type
_entity_poly.pdbx_seq_one_letter_code
_entity_poly.pdbx_strand_id
1 'polypeptide(L)'
;MAAAGLAGCVGDEDEETTDSGSTMDASDGGYTYASNVDNHRSLMKDLCDIKTAASAFDFATAKDIYQNGKNAEKSDGSYRTLAGFASAEGKAHGYDDYYGQAGSIDAHITAALDGTGDFAGTSDTVRYQGVAKLTANMGMIAYTIHELNTAVAKADDGNVDDDTGAPHNWDEGWAFFHGPDEDLSCAPANTFKKRSTDFGTETNGVSNTLNAVETAMVDGLAALQAQDQAGYTAATNTVVKNVIITYTQATMKYTYKMDDADNGPKYQAEGYAFWKVIEAYTAQYTDACYNMAVHKVMYMGDIDAATCDAFVWTNGSQDADGPADTCYNTVTHMVSTDVTNETECDGYSSMYFQDKYGAEKINEIVNLQDATQLGQSYDIAPYLQMVLAHYGITADELGTYA
;
A
#
# COMPACT_ATOMS: atom_id res chain seq x y z
N MET A 1 11.87 -12.45 -6.95
CA MET A 1 11.24 -11.10 -6.93
C MET A 1 10.13 -11.17 -5.90
N ALA A 2 10.10 -10.20 -4.99
CA ALA A 2 10.14 -10.44 -3.54
C ALA A 2 8.90 -11.09 -2.91
N ALA A 3 8.95 -12.41 -2.72
CA ALA A 3 8.57 -12.96 -1.42
C ALA A 3 9.66 -12.50 -0.44
N ALA A 4 9.44 -11.35 0.20
CA ALA A 4 10.25 -10.97 1.35
C ALA A 4 10.01 -12.06 2.40
N GLY A 5 11.00 -12.92 2.60
CA GLY A 5 10.97 -13.95 3.63
C GLY A 5 10.91 -13.29 4.99
N LEU A 6 9.71 -13.05 5.50
CA LEU A 6 9.43 -12.71 6.89
C LEU A 6 9.18 -14.01 7.64
N ALA A 7 10.27 -14.59 8.14
CA ALA A 7 10.20 -15.54 9.23
C ALA A 7 9.93 -14.76 10.53
N GLY A 8 8.65 -14.47 10.79
CA GLY A 8 8.16 -13.84 12.01
C GLY A 8 7.12 -14.75 12.66
N CYS A 9 7.30 -15.02 13.95
CA CYS A 9 6.57 -16.01 14.75
C CYS A 9 5.06 -16.07 14.47
N VAL A 10 4.59 -17.26 14.10
CA VAL A 10 3.18 -17.67 14.16
C VAL A 10 2.71 -17.44 15.61
N GLY A 11 1.93 -16.39 15.82
CA GLY A 11 1.18 -16.20 17.05
C GLY A 11 -0.03 -17.13 17.02
N ASP A 12 -0.16 -17.98 18.04
CA ASP A 12 -1.37 -18.77 18.29
C ASP A 12 -2.56 -17.81 18.50
N GLU A 13 -3.37 -17.59 17.47
CA GLU A 13 -4.71 -17.00 17.59
C GLU A 13 -5.77 -18.01 17.11
N ASP A 14 -5.70 -19.22 17.67
CA ASP A 14 -6.79 -20.18 17.63
C ASP A 14 -7.84 -19.78 18.69
N GLU A 15 -8.79 -18.94 18.31
CA GLU A 15 -10.15 -19.11 18.83
C GLU A 15 -10.98 -19.79 17.75
N GLU A 16 -11.15 -21.11 17.89
CA GLU A 16 -12.13 -21.89 17.14
C GLU A 16 -13.50 -21.20 17.23
N THR A 17 -13.90 -20.50 16.17
CA THR A 17 -15.28 -20.13 15.97
C THR A 17 -16.06 -21.41 15.70
N THR A 18 -16.74 -21.90 16.73
CA THR A 18 -17.76 -22.95 16.58
C THR A 18 -18.74 -22.55 15.49
N ASP A 19 -18.78 -23.35 14.43
CA ASP A 19 -19.65 -23.27 13.26
C ASP A 19 -21.10 -22.93 13.65
N SER A 20 -21.40 -21.64 13.62
CA SER A 20 -22.75 -21.18 13.33
C SER A 20 -22.75 -20.97 11.83
N GLY A 21 -23.43 -21.85 11.10
CA GLY A 21 -23.41 -21.86 9.64
C GLY A 21 -23.61 -20.45 9.04
N SER A 22 -22.97 -20.21 7.89
CA SER A 22 -22.98 -18.89 7.25
C SER A 22 -24.40 -18.36 7.06
N THR A 23 -24.55 -17.07 7.35
CA THR A 23 -25.79 -16.29 7.26
C THR A 23 -25.77 -15.31 6.11
N MET A 24 -24.61 -15.11 5.48
CA MET A 24 -24.38 -14.20 4.37
C MET A 24 -24.31 -14.95 3.03
N ASP A 25 -24.26 -14.20 1.93
CA ASP A 25 -24.11 -14.77 0.60
C ASP A 25 -22.79 -15.53 0.47
N ALA A 26 -22.79 -16.64 -0.26
CA ALA A 26 -21.61 -17.48 -0.46
C ALA A 26 -20.52 -16.84 -1.34
N SER A 27 -20.80 -15.68 -1.93
CA SER A 27 -19.91 -14.97 -2.85
C SER A 27 -20.12 -13.46 -2.79
N ASP A 28 -19.05 -12.69 -2.93
CA ASP A 28 -19.08 -11.24 -3.15
C ASP A 28 -18.12 -10.86 -4.28
N GLY A 29 -18.48 -9.88 -5.10
CA GLY A 29 -17.56 -9.32 -6.10
C GLY A 29 -16.95 -10.35 -7.05
N GLY A 30 -17.68 -11.41 -7.39
CA GLY A 30 -17.21 -12.48 -8.29
C GLY A 30 -16.36 -13.58 -7.63
N TYR A 31 -16.03 -13.44 -6.34
CA TYR A 31 -15.29 -14.42 -5.55
C TYR A 31 -16.24 -15.30 -4.72
N THR A 32 -16.04 -16.62 -4.70
CA THR A 32 -16.81 -17.56 -3.87
C THR A 32 -15.93 -18.05 -2.73
N TYR A 33 -16.40 -17.87 -1.48
CA TYR A 33 -15.66 -18.25 -0.29
C TYR A 33 -15.61 -19.77 -0.13
N ALA A 34 -14.47 -20.30 0.31
CA ALA A 34 -14.31 -21.71 0.67
C ALA A 34 -14.72 -22.01 2.13
N SER A 35 -14.71 -20.99 2.98
CA SER A 35 -14.91 -21.06 4.43
C SER A 35 -15.86 -19.96 4.93
N ASN A 36 -16.31 -20.09 6.18
CA ASN A 36 -17.16 -19.08 6.81
C ASN A 36 -16.35 -17.92 7.39
N VAL A 37 -16.34 -16.79 6.69
CA VAL A 37 -15.69 -15.54 7.11
C VAL A 37 -16.69 -14.39 7.35
N ASP A 38 -17.96 -14.71 7.63
CA ASP A 38 -19.05 -13.73 7.83
C ASP A 38 -18.69 -12.64 8.86
N ASN A 39 -17.97 -13.02 9.92
CA ASN A 39 -17.57 -12.09 10.97
C ASN A 39 -16.52 -11.08 10.48
N HIS A 40 -15.59 -11.49 9.62
CA HIS A 40 -14.63 -10.58 8.98
C HIS A 40 -15.32 -9.68 7.95
N ARG A 41 -16.25 -10.24 7.16
CA ARG A 41 -17.05 -9.47 6.20
C ARG A 41 -17.87 -8.37 6.89
N SER A 42 -18.40 -8.64 8.08
CA SER A 42 -19.18 -7.70 8.88
C SER A 42 -18.41 -6.43 9.29
N LEU A 43 -17.07 -6.45 9.32
CA LEU A 43 -16.25 -5.27 9.63
C LEU A 43 -16.38 -4.16 8.59
N MET A 44 -16.79 -4.50 7.36
CA MET A 44 -17.04 -3.51 6.31
C MET A 44 -18.15 -2.53 6.70
N LYS A 45 -19.16 -3.02 7.43
CA LYS A 45 -20.25 -2.19 7.94
C LYS A 45 -19.78 -1.24 9.04
N ASP A 46 -18.82 -1.65 9.87
CA ASP A 46 -18.16 -0.78 10.86
C ASP A 46 -17.42 0.37 10.15
N LEU A 47 -16.71 0.10 9.03
CA LEU A 47 -16.07 1.17 8.24
C LEU A 47 -17.08 2.19 7.70
N CYS A 48 -18.23 1.72 7.20
CA CYS A 48 -19.29 2.61 6.75
C CYS A 48 -19.84 3.48 7.89
N ASP A 49 -20.02 2.91 9.09
CA ASP A 49 -20.51 3.64 10.26
C ASP A 49 -19.46 4.64 10.78
N ILE A 50 -18.18 4.27 10.84
CA ILE A 50 -17.05 5.16 11.18
C ILE A 50 -17.00 6.35 10.21
N LYS A 51 -17.04 6.08 8.90
CA LYS A 51 -17.03 7.13 7.88
C LYS A 51 -18.24 8.06 8.02
N THR A 52 -19.41 7.51 8.32
CA THR A 52 -20.63 8.30 8.53
C THR A 52 -20.47 9.23 9.74
N ALA A 53 -20.03 8.70 10.89
CA ALA A 53 -19.80 9.48 12.09
C ALA A 53 -18.72 10.57 11.88
N ALA A 54 -17.58 10.21 11.28
CA ALA A 54 -16.50 11.14 11.01
C ALA A 54 -16.90 12.25 10.01
N SER A 55 -17.76 11.95 9.04
CA SER A 55 -18.29 12.97 8.10
C SER A 55 -19.20 14.00 8.76
N ALA A 56 -19.79 13.65 9.91
CA ALA A 56 -20.54 14.55 10.79
C ALA A 56 -19.67 15.20 11.87
N PHE A 57 -18.34 15.00 11.81
CA PHE A 57 -17.36 15.42 12.82
C PHE A 57 -17.60 14.83 14.21
N ASP A 58 -18.34 13.72 14.29
CA ASP A 58 -18.51 12.94 15.51
C ASP A 58 -17.37 11.92 15.65
N PHE A 59 -16.17 12.45 15.95
CA PHE A 59 -14.97 11.63 16.13
C PHE A 59 -15.05 10.72 17.35
N ALA A 60 -15.86 11.07 18.35
CA ALA A 60 -16.08 10.23 19.52
C ALA A 60 -16.82 8.94 19.14
N THR A 61 -17.92 9.06 18.39
CA THR A 61 -18.65 7.89 17.87
C THR A 61 -17.80 7.10 16.88
N ALA A 62 -17.07 7.78 15.98
CA ALA A 62 -16.16 7.10 15.05
C ALA A 62 -15.10 6.27 15.80
N LYS A 63 -14.51 6.84 16.86
CA LYS A 63 -13.53 6.14 17.71
C LYS A 63 -14.14 4.99 18.49
N ASP A 64 -15.34 5.17 19.04
CA ASP A 64 -16.05 4.12 19.77
C ASP A 64 -16.28 2.89 18.88
N ILE A 65 -16.78 3.09 17.65
CA ILE A 65 -16.97 1.98 16.70
C ILE A 65 -15.62 1.34 16.32
N TYR A 66 -14.58 2.14 16.09
CA TYR A 66 -13.25 1.61 15.76
C TYR A 66 -12.68 0.72 16.87
N GLN A 67 -12.80 1.15 18.13
CA GLN A 67 -12.22 0.48 19.29
C GLN A 67 -13.06 -0.68 19.80
N ASN A 68 -14.38 -0.55 19.78
CA ASN A 68 -15.31 -1.48 20.44
C ASN A 68 -16.11 -2.33 19.44
N GLY A 69 -16.05 -2.02 18.14
CA GLY A 69 -16.82 -2.70 17.11
C GLY A 69 -18.33 -2.42 17.22
N LYS A 70 -19.08 -2.81 16.20
CA LYS A 70 -20.55 -2.69 16.23
C LYS A 70 -21.29 -3.77 15.45
N ASN A 71 -20.71 -4.25 14.34
CA ASN A 71 -21.42 -5.14 13.42
C ASN A 71 -20.85 -6.58 13.40
N ALA A 72 -19.63 -6.81 13.88
CA ALA A 72 -18.96 -8.12 13.89
C ALA A 72 -19.01 -8.83 15.26
N GLU A 73 -20.20 -9.20 15.74
CA GLU A 73 -20.39 -9.87 17.05
C GLU A 73 -19.89 -11.32 17.03
N LYS A 74 -19.07 -11.71 18.01
CA LYS A 74 -18.58 -13.06 18.23
C LYS A 74 -19.58 -13.89 19.03
N SER A 75 -19.35 -15.20 19.10
CA SER A 75 -20.22 -16.14 19.83
C SER A 75 -20.30 -15.87 21.35
N ASP A 76 -19.29 -15.23 21.93
CA ASP A 76 -19.24 -14.85 23.34
C ASP A 76 -19.91 -13.49 23.64
N GLY A 77 -20.46 -12.82 22.61
CA GLY A 77 -21.09 -11.50 22.70
C GLY A 77 -20.12 -10.32 22.70
N SER A 78 -18.80 -10.58 22.58
CA SER A 78 -17.82 -9.53 22.27
C SER A 78 -17.82 -9.22 20.76
N TYR A 79 -17.11 -8.17 20.32
CA TYR A 79 -17.01 -7.83 18.91
C TYR A 79 -15.58 -7.99 18.41
N ARG A 80 -15.41 -8.40 17.14
CA ARG A 80 -14.17 -8.11 16.41
C ARG A 80 -14.10 -6.61 16.15
N THR A 81 -12.91 -6.04 16.26
CA THR A 81 -12.72 -4.59 16.18
C THR A 81 -11.59 -4.25 15.22
N LEU A 82 -11.76 -3.16 14.48
CA LEU A 82 -10.73 -2.66 13.56
C LEU A 82 -9.46 -2.23 14.31
N ALA A 83 -9.60 -1.73 15.54
CA ALA A 83 -8.47 -1.43 16.42
C ALA A 83 -7.70 -2.70 16.85
N GLY A 84 -8.42 -3.79 17.17
CA GLY A 84 -7.82 -5.05 17.56
C GLY A 84 -6.93 -5.63 16.47
N PHE A 85 -7.35 -5.49 15.22
CA PHE A 85 -6.51 -5.78 14.06
C PHE A 85 -5.36 -4.75 13.99
N ALA A 86 -5.64 -3.48 13.76
CA ALA A 86 -4.59 -2.48 13.49
C ALA A 86 -3.47 -2.33 14.56
N SER A 87 -3.71 -2.76 15.80
CA SER A 87 -2.74 -2.69 16.91
C SER A 87 -2.01 -4.02 17.20
N ALA A 88 -2.37 -5.11 16.52
CA ALA A 88 -1.80 -6.42 16.81
C ALA A 88 -0.34 -6.54 16.37
N GLU A 89 0.48 -7.17 17.21
CA GLU A 89 1.91 -7.38 16.94
C GLU A 89 2.14 -8.63 16.07
N GLY A 90 3.30 -8.70 15.41
CA GLY A 90 3.74 -9.91 14.69
C GLY A 90 2.96 -10.22 13.40
N LYS A 91 2.17 -9.26 12.90
CA LYS A 91 1.35 -9.43 11.71
C LYS A 91 2.19 -9.30 10.43
N ALA A 92 1.93 -10.18 9.48
CA ALA A 92 2.69 -10.34 8.23
C ALA A 92 2.40 -9.25 7.16
N HIS A 93 2.24 -7.99 7.56
CA HIS A 93 1.99 -6.88 6.64
C HIS A 93 3.22 -5.98 6.40
N GLY A 94 4.25 -6.04 7.24
CA GLY A 94 5.51 -5.31 7.06
C GLY A 94 5.54 -3.84 7.53
N TYR A 95 4.38 -3.21 7.80
CA TYR A 95 4.32 -1.83 8.33
C TYR A 95 5.09 -1.62 9.64
N ASP A 96 4.96 -2.54 10.60
CA ASP A 96 5.58 -2.37 11.91
C ASP A 96 7.11 -2.39 11.84
N ASP A 97 7.67 -3.26 10.99
CA ASP A 97 9.11 -3.28 10.70
C ASP A 97 9.55 -2.00 10.00
N TYR A 98 8.77 -1.52 9.04
CA TYR A 98 9.07 -0.29 8.31
C TYR A 98 9.09 0.95 9.21
N TYR A 99 8.07 1.10 10.07
CA TYR A 99 7.97 2.21 11.01
C TYR A 99 8.77 2.00 12.30
N GLY A 100 9.33 0.81 12.51
CA GLY A 100 10.03 0.44 13.75
C GLY A 100 9.12 0.49 14.98
N GLN A 101 7.82 0.26 14.81
CA GLN A 101 6.80 0.39 15.85
C GLN A 101 5.72 -0.65 15.66
N ALA A 102 5.51 -1.50 16.67
CA ALA A 102 4.38 -2.42 16.71
C ALA A 102 3.04 -1.66 16.76
N GLY A 103 2.03 -2.11 16.00
CA GLY A 103 0.74 -1.44 15.90
C GLY A 103 0.82 -0.08 15.22
N SER A 104 1.76 0.09 14.27
CA SER A 104 1.96 1.35 13.54
C SER A 104 0.71 1.80 12.78
N ILE A 105 -0.10 0.85 12.29
CA ILE A 105 -1.37 1.13 11.59
C ILE A 105 -2.37 1.78 12.54
N ASP A 106 -2.58 1.22 13.74
CA ASP A 106 -3.44 1.82 14.77
C ASP A 106 -2.93 3.21 15.14
N ALA A 107 -1.62 3.40 15.29
CA ALA A 107 -1.06 4.70 15.63
C ALA A 107 -1.46 5.80 14.62
N HIS A 108 -1.44 5.51 13.32
CA HIS A 108 -1.89 6.46 12.28
C HIS A 108 -3.41 6.71 12.33
N ILE A 109 -4.22 5.67 12.48
CA ILE A 109 -5.69 5.79 12.52
C ILE A 109 -6.14 6.54 13.78
N THR A 110 -5.60 6.15 14.94
CA THR A 110 -5.89 6.77 16.23
C THR A 110 -5.41 8.22 16.27
N ALA A 111 -4.28 8.57 15.63
CA ALA A 111 -3.86 9.97 15.52
C ALA A 111 -4.89 10.84 14.78
N ALA A 112 -5.52 10.33 13.71
CA ALA A 112 -6.59 11.04 13.01
C ALA A 112 -7.86 11.16 13.87
N LEU A 113 -8.26 10.07 14.53
CA LEU A 113 -9.42 10.01 15.42
C LEU A 113 -9.28 11.00 16.59
N ASP A 114 -8.09 11.10 17.18
CA ASP A 114 -7.83 11.95 18.35
C ASP A 114 -7.39 13.38 17.98
N GLY A 115 -7.03 13.63 16.72
CA GLY A 115 -6.49 14.93 16.29
C GLY A 115 -5.11 15.19 16.88
N THR A 116 -4.27 14.16 16.94
CA THR A 116 -2.90 14.18 17.48
C THR A 116 -1.90 13.81 16.39
N GLY A 117 -0.60 13.79 16.72
CA GLY A 117 0.44 13.44 15.75
C GLY A 117 0.39 14.35 14.51
N ASP A 118 0.40 13.74 13.32
CA ASP A 118 0.32 14.46 12.04
C ASP A 118 -1.00 15.24 11.88
N PHE A 119 -2.04 14.91 12.64
CA PHE A 119 -3.33 15.61 12.62
C PHE A 119 -3.46 16.70 13.69
N ALA A 120 -2.43 16.93 14.51
CA ALA A 120 -2.45 17.97 15.54
C ALA A 120 -2.71 19.35 14.94
N GLY A 121 -3.69 20.08 15.49
CA GLY A 121 -4.04 21.44 15.03
C GLY A 121 -4.69 21.52 13.64
N THR A 122 -4.97 20.38 12.99
CA THR A 122 -5.66 20.35 11.69
C THR A 122 -7.17 20.59 11.85
N SER A 123 -7.84 20.94 10.75
CA SER A 123 -9.30 21.12 10.76
C SER A 123 -10.05 19.79 10.85
N ASP A 124 -11.31 19.82 11.31
CA ASP A 124 -12.16 18.63 11.34
C ASP A 124 -12.36 18.02 9.94
N THR A 125 -12.37 18.83 8.87
CA THR A 125 -12.40 18.33 7.49
C THR A 125 -11.16 17.48 7.16
N VAL A 126 -9.97 17.92 7.59
CA VAL A 126 -8.71 17.18 7.40
C VAL A 126 -8.71 15.90 8.21
N ARG A 127 -9.11 15.97 9.49
CA ARG A 127 -9.25 14.80 10.36
C ARG A 127 -10.22 13.79 9.81
N TYR A 128 -11.38 14.23 9.30
CA TYR A 128 -12.35 13.36 8.64
C TYR A 128 -11.72 12.60 7.46
N GLN A 129 -10.92 13.26 6.60
CA GLN A 129 -10.23 12.54 5.52
C GLN A 129 -9.25 11.51 6.08
N GLY A 130 -8.45 11.86 7.10
CA GLY A 130 -7.55 10.92 7.76
C GLY A 130 -8.29 9.67 8.26
N VAL A 131 -9.33 9.87 9.09
CA VAL A 131 -10.13 8.78 9.66
C VAL A 131 -10.74 7.90 8.56
N ALA A 132 -11.39 8.51 7.57
CA ALA A 132 -12.11 7.75 6.54
C ALA A 132 -11.16 7.02 5.58
N LYS A 133 -9.99 7.58 5.26
CA LYS A 133 -9.06 6.98 4.29
C LYS A 133 -8.09 6.00 4.93
N LEU A 134 -7.50 6.34 6.09
CA LEU A 134 -6.56 5.45 6.77
C LEU A 134 -7.26 4.16 7.21
N THR A 135 -8.43 4.26 7.86
CA THR A 135 -9.14 3.05 8.34
C THR A 135 -9.55 2.14 7.18
N ALA A 136 -10.15 2.71 6.13
CA ALA A 136 -10.67 1.92 5.01
C ALA A 136 -9.60 1.45 4.01
N ASN A 137 -8.44 2.11 3.94
CA ASN A 137 -7.42 1.77 2.93
C ASN A 137 -6.14 1.27 3.59
N MET A 138 -5.52 2.02 4.50
CA MET A 138 -4.29 1.55 5.16
C MET A 138 -4.58 0.33 6.03
N GLY A 139 -5.58 0.43 6.92
CA GLY A 139 -5.96 -0.66 7.81
C GLY A 139 -6.39 -1.91 7.06
N MET A 140 -7.38 -1.78 6.17
CA MET A 140 -7.91 -2.95 5.46
C MET A 140 -6.94 -3.57 4.46
N ILE A 141 -6.15 -2.78 3.73
CA ILE A 141 -5.14 -3.35 2.80
C ILE A 141 -4.01 -4.02 3.56
N ALA A 142 -3.56 -3.45 4.68
CA ALA A 142 -2.57 -4.10 5.51
C ALA A 142 -3.07 -5.47 5.98
N TYR A 143 -4.34 -5.57 6.36
CA TYR A 143 -4.95 -6.84 6.76
C TYR A 143 -5.19 -7.80 5.61
N THR A 144 -5.63 -7.32 4.45
CA THR A 144 -5.62 -8.15 3.23
C THR A 144 -4.24 -8.76 3.02
N ILE A 145 -3.17 -7.95 3.02
CA ILE A 145 -1.80 -8.45 2.79
C ILE A 145 -1.34 -9.40 3.91
N HIS A 146 -1.66 -9.10 5.17
CA HIS A 146 -1.39 -10.00 6.29
C HIS A 146 -2.01 -11.38 6.06
N GLU A 147 -3.29 -11.42 5.69
CA GLU A 147 -4.00 -12.69 5.51
C GLU A 147 -3.50 -13.48 4.30
N LEU A 148 -3.20 -12.81 3.19
CA LEU A 148 -2.60 -13.49 2.02
C LEU A 148 -1.22 -14.07 2.36
N ASN A 149 -0.37 -13.34 3.09
CA ASN A 149 0.93 -13.84 3.52
C ASN A 149 0.79 -15.00 4.52
N THR A 150 -0.20 -14.95 5.40
CA THR A 150 -0.51 -16.05 6.34
C THR A 150 -1.01 -17.29 5.60
N ALA A 151 -1.86 -17.12 4.57
CA ALA A 151 -2.30 -18.20 3.70
C ALA A 151 -1.12 -18.86 2.98
N VAL A 152 -0.21 -18.07 2.40
CA VAL A 152 1.02 -18.58 1.77
C VAL A 152 1.85 -19.40 2.76
N ALA A 153 2.09 -18.88 3.97
CA ALA A 153 2.87 -19.58 4.99
C ALA A 153 2.20 -20.90 5.42
N LYS A 154 0.88 -20.89 5.66
CA LYS A 154 0.11 -22.11 5.99
C LYS A 154 0.17 -23.14 4.85
N ALA A 155 0.07 -22.71 3.59
CA ALA A 155 0.15 -23.60 2.44
C ALA A 155 1.55 -24.20 2.25
N ASP A 156 2.61 -23.41 2.47
CA ASP A 156 4.01 -23.89 2.47
C ASP A 156 4.24 -24.95 3.56
N ASP A 157 3.57 -24.82 4.71
CA ASP A 157 3.55 -25.82 5.79
C ASP A 157 2.59 -27.01 5.53
N GLY A 158 1.89 -27.01 4.39
CA GLY A 158 0.96 -28.07 3.98
C GLY A 158 -0.43 -28.01 4.63
N ASN A 159 -0.75 -26.93 5.35
CA ASN A 159 -2.06 -26.69 5.94
C ASN A 159 -3.00 -26.01 4.93
N VAL A 160 -3.75 -26.82 4.19
CA VAL A 160 -4.69 -26.39 3.13
C VAL A 160 -6.13 -26.80 3.40
N ASP A 161 -6.48 -27.04 4.66
CA ASP A 161 -7.87 -27.23 5.06
C ASP A 161 -8.69 -25.97 4.77
N ASP A 162 -9.90 -26.11 4.21
CA ASP A 162 -10.68 -24.95 3.79
C ASP A 162 -11.09 -24.07 4.98
N ASP A 163 -11.51 -24.68 6.09
CA ASP A 163 -12.10 -23.97 7.23
C ASP A 163 -11.06 -23.40 8.21
N THR A 164 -9.85 -23.97 8.25
CA THR A 164 -8.84 -23.61 9.27
C THR A 164 -7.44 -23.34 8.69
N GLY A 165 -7.21 -23.76 7.44
CA GLY A 165 -5.93 -23.70 6.75
C GLY A 165 -5.76 -22.45 5.89
N ALA A 166 -4.91 -22.57 4.88
CA ALA A 166 -4.59 -21.46 3.99
C ALA A 166 -5.79 -20.86 3.23
N PRO A 167 -6.75 -21.65 2.69
CA PRO A 167 -7.95 -21.09 2.08
C PRO A 167 -8.77 -20.18 3.01
N HIS A 168 -8.84 -20.51 4.32
CA HIS A 168 -9.55 -19.67 5.30
C HIS A 168 -8.94 -18.26 5.39
N ASN A 169 -7.62 -18.15 5.56
CA ASN A 169 -6.96 -16.84 5.57
C ASN A 169 -7.08 -16.15 4.20
N TRP A 170 -7.05 -16.90 3.10
CA TRP A 170 -7.27 -16.30 1.77
C TRP A 170 -8.66 -15.68 1.64
N ASP A 171 -9.71 -16.34 2.15
CA ASP A 171 -11.08 -15.83 2.25
C ASP A 171 -11.16 -14.58 3.14
N GLU A 172 -10.49 -14.57 4.29
CA GLU A 172 -10.41 -13.41 5.18
C GLU A 172 -9.76 -12.21 4.46
N GLY A 173 -8.72 -12.47 3.66
CA GLY A 173 -8.09 -11.45 2.82
C GLY A 173 -9.08 -10.78 1.85
N TRP A 174 -9.96 -11.56 1.22
CA TRP A 174 -11.04 -11.02 0.37
C TRP A 174 -12.08 -10.25 1.19
N ALA A 175 -12.45 -10.75 2.38
CA ALA A 175 -13.37 -10.08 3.28
C ALA A 175 -12.86 -8.69 3.70
N PHE A 176 -11.56 -8.53 3.96
CA PHE A 176 -10.95 -7.23 4.23
C PHE A 176 -10.88 -6.32 2.99
N PHE A 177 -10.65 -6.89 1.81
CA PHE A 177 -10.47 -6.12 0.57
C PHE A 177 -11.79 -5.61 -0.04
N HIS A 178 -12.79 -6.49 -0.12
CA HIS A 178 -14.06 -6.27 -0.81
C HIS A 178 -15.22 -6.15 0.17
N GLY A 179 -15.32 -7.09 1.12
CA GLY A 179 -16.46 -7.22 2.02
C GLY A 179 -17.77 -7.56 1.28
N PRO A 180 -18.93 -7.43 1.93
CA PRO A 180 -20.24 -7.64 1.30
C PRO A 180 -20.52 -6.65 0.16
N ASP A 181 -21.18 -7.11 -0.91
CA ASP A 181 -21.57 -6.28 -2.05
C ASP A 181 -22.35 -5.02 -1.64
N GLU A 182 -23.22 -5.11 -0.63
CA GLU A 182 -24.01 -3.99 -0.10
C GLU A 182 -23.16 -2.88 0.55
N ASP A 183 -21.97 -3.21 1.06
CA ASP A 183 -21.08 -2.30 1.77
C ASP A 183 -19.82 -1.92 0.95
N LEU A 184 -19.73 -2.39 -0.30
CA LEU A 184 -18.62 -2.12 -1.23
C LEU A 184 -18.22 -0.64 -1.28
N SER A 185 -19.17 0.29 -1.11
CA SER A 185 -18.91 1.74 -1.16
C SER A 185 -17.88 2.24 -0.12
N CYS A 186 -17.64 1.47 0.94
CA CYS A 186 -16.70 1.74 2.02
C CYS A 186 -15.41 0.91 1.95
N ALA A 187 -15.37 -0.10 1.07
CA ALA A 187 -14.25 -1.03 0.93
C ALA A 187 -13.07 -0.47 0.11
N PRO A 188 -11.85 -1.02 0.30
CA PRO A 188 -10.73 -0.80 -0.60
C PRO A 188 -11.07 -1.04 -2.08
N ALA A 189 -11.84 -2.08 -2.41
CA ALA A 189 -12.24 -2.41 -3.77
C ALA A 189 -12.93 -1.23 -4.51
N ASN A 190 -13.68 -0.37 -3.80
CA ASN A 190 -14.27 0.83 -4.40
C ASN A 190 -13.25 1.94 -4.66
N THR A 191 -12.13 1.99 -3.94
CA THR A 191 -10.99 2.86 -4.30
C THR A 191 -10.41 2.41 -5.65
N PHE A 192 -10.21 1.10 -5.86
CA PHE A 192 -9.70 0.56 -7.13
C PHE A 192 -10.59 0.97 -8.31
N LYS A 193 -11.90 0.76 -8.17
CA LYS A 193 -12.88 1.18 -9.18
C LYS A 193 -12.74 2.66 -9.53
N LYS A 194 -12.71 3.54 -8.52
CA LYS A 194 -12.61 4.99 -8.73
C LYS A 194 -11.30 5.40 -9.39
N ARG A 195 -10.18 4.82 -8.97
CA ARG A 195 -8.86 5.17 -9.53
C ARG A 195 -8.70 4.71 -10.96
N SER A 196 -9.25 3.55 -11.32
CA SER A 196 -9.28 3.15 -12.72
C SER A 196 -10.06 4.14 -13.58
N THR A 197 -11.23 4.59 -13.14
CA THR A 197 -11.99 5.63 -13.86
C THR A 197 -11.19 6.94 -13.97
N ASP A 198 -10.57 7.39 -12.87
CA ASP A 198 -9.82 8.66 -12.82
C ASP A 198 -8.57 8.67 -13.72
N PHE A 199 -7.98 7.51 -13.99
CA PHE A 199 -6.73 7.37 -14.76
C PHE A 199 -6.94 6.76 -16.15
N GLY A 200 -8.19 6.51 -16.54
CA GLY A 200 -8.53 5.88 -17.82
C GLY A 200 -8.04 4.43 -17.95
N THR A 201 -7.84 3.73 -16.83
CA THR A 201 -7.35 2.33 -16.79
C THR A 201 -8.52 1.35 -16.66
N GLU A 202 -9.50 1.50 -17.56
CA GLU A 202 -10.66 0.64 -17.66
C GLU A 202 -10.74 -0.03 -19.03
N THR A 203 -11.16 -1.30 -19.05
CA THR A 203 -11.48 -2.03 -20.29
C THR A 203 -12.98 -2.26 -20.34
N ASN A 204 -13.67 -1.68 -21.33
CA ASN A 204 -15.13 -1.75 -21.47
C ASN A 204 -15.90 -1.28 -20.22
N GLY A 205 -15.37 -0.27 -19.51
CA GLY A 205 -15.98 0.26 -18.28
C GLY A 205 -15.76 -0.59 -17.03
N VAL A 206 -14.86 -1.58 -17.09
CA VAL A 206 -14.43 -2.39 -15.95
C VAL A 206 -13.04 -1.95 -15.51
N SER A 207 -12.85 -1.74 -14.21
CA SER A 207 -11.54 -1.39 -13.61
C SER A 207 -10.54 -2.51 -13.84
N ASN A 208 -9.44 -2.20 -14.53
CA ASN A 208 -8.41 -3.19 -14.83
C ASN A 208 -7.75 -3.73 -13.55
N THR A 209 -7.49 -2.86 -12.57
CA THR A 209 -6.84 -3.26 -11.31
C THR A 209 -7.77 -4.09 -10.43
N LEU A 210 -9.05 -3.71 -10.30
CA LEU A 210 -10.01 -4.48 -9.52
C LEU A 210 -10.25 -5.87 -10.14
N ASN A 211 -10.41 -5.94 -11.46
CA ASN A 211 -10.60 -7.21 -12.17
C ASN A 211 -9.36 -8.11 -12.03
N ALA A 212 -8.15 -7.55 -12.07
CA ALA A 212 -6.92 -8.31 -11.84
C ALA A 212 -6.83 -8.87 -10.41
N VAL A 213 -7.25 -8.10 -9.39
CA VAL A 213 -7.31 -8.59 -8.01
C VAL A 213 -8.38 -9.68 -7.86
N GLU A 214 -9.59 -9.48 -8.39
CA GLU A 214 -10.65 -10.50 -8.38
C GLU A 214 -10.17 -11.83 -9.01
N THR A 215 -9.58 -11.75 -10.21
CA THR A 215 -9.03 -12.93 -10.90
C THR A 215 -7.94 -13.59 -10.07
N ALA A 216 -7.01 -12.82 -9.51
CA ALA A 216 -5.93 -13.34 -8.68
C ALA A 216 -6.46 -14.01 -7.41
N MET A 217 -7.52 -13.48 -6.80
CA MET A 217 -8.13 -14.07 -5.61
C MET A 217 -8.80 -15.40 -5.93
N VAL A 218 -9.55 -15.48 -7.04
CA VAL A 218 -10.15 -16.76 -7.50
C VAL A 218 -9.08 -17.80 -7.85
N ASP A 219 -8.09 -17.42 -8.65
CA ASP A 219 -7.02 -18.33 -9.08
C ASP A 219 -6.13 -18.75 -7.89
N GLY A 220 -5.88 -17.82 -6.95
CA GLY A 220 -5.11 -18.07 -5.75
C GLY A 220 -5.77 -19.07 -4.82
N LEU A 221 -7.08 -18.96 -4.58
CA LEU A 221 -7.84 -19.93 -3.79
C LEU A 221 -7.73 -21.33 -4.41
N ALA A 222 -7.96 -21.44 -5.72
CA ALA A 222 -7.84 -22.71 -6.44
C ALA A 222 -6.41 -23.28 -6.36
N ALA A 223 -5.39 -22.43 -6.44
CA ALA A 223 -4.00 -22.83 -6.30
C ALA A 223 -3.67 -23.31 -4.88
N LEU A 224 -4.19 -22.66 -3.84
CA LEU A 224 -4.03 -23.11 -2.45
C LEU A 224 -4.62 -24.50 -2.23
N GLN A 225 -5.85 -24.72 -2.68
CA GLN A 225 -6.52 -26.04 -2.60
C GLN A 225 -5.79 -27.12 -3.41
N ALA A 226 -5.15 -26.73 -4.51
CA ALA A 226 -4.32 -27.62 -5.33
C ALA A 226 -2.88 -27.79 -4.84
N GLN A 227 -2.46 -27.08 -3.77
CA GLN A 227 -1.07 -27.00 -3.31
C GLN A 227 -0.09 -26.54 -4.41
N ASP A 228 -0.55 -25.67 -5.31
CA ASP A 228 0.27 -25.07 -6.37
C ASP A 228 0.99 -23.82 -5.86
N GLN A 229 2.22 -24.01 -5.37
CA GLN A 229 3.06 -22.93 -4.86
C GLN A 229 3.33 -21.81 -5.87
N ALA A 230 3.53 -22.16 -7.14
CA ALA A 230 3.75 -21.15 -8.17
C ALA A 230 2.47 -20.33 -8.39
N GLY A 231 1.31 -21.00 -8.39
CA GLY A 231 -0.01 -20.39 -8.55
C GLY A 231 -0.34 -19.39 -7.45
N TYR A 232 -0.33 -19.79 -6.18
CA TYR A 232 -0.71 -18.87 -5.09
C TYR A 232 0.33 -17.76 -4.87
N THR A 233 1.61 -18.00 -5.18
CA THR A 233 2.64 -16.96 -5.15
C THR A 233 2.39 -15.92 -6.25
N ALA A 234 2.04 -16.36 -7.47
CA ALA A 234 1.73 -15.46 -8.58
C ALA A 234 0.45 -14.64 -8.31
N ALA A 235 -0.57 -15.27 -7.72
CA ALA A 235 -1.78 -14.59 -7.28
C ALA A 235 -1.48 -13.48 -6.26
N THR A 236 -0.73 -13.80 -5.20
CA THR A 236 -0.35 -12.83 -4.16
C THR A 236 0.42 -11.65 -4.74
N ASN A 237 1.39 -11.90 -5.62
CA ASN A 237 2.15 -10.85 -6.30
C ASN A 237 1.25 -9.96 -7.19
N THR A 238 0.24 -10.55 -7.83
CA THR A 238 -0.73 -9.80 -8.64
C THR A 238 -1.58 -8.88 -7.77
N VAL A 239 -2.02 -9.33 -6.60
CA VAL A 239 -2.74 -8.49 -5.64
C VAL A 239 -1.89 -7.30 -5.22
N VAL A 240 -0.65 -7.55 -4.74
CA VAL A 240 0.26 -6.49 -4.30
C VAL A 240 0.57 -5.50 -5.43
N LYS A 241 0.87 -5.96 -6.65
CA LYS A 241 1.12 -5.08 -7.80
C LYS A 241 -0.05 -4.12 -8.04
N ASN A 242 -1.29 -4.62 -7.98
CA ASN A 242 -2.48 -3.79 -8.23
C ASN A 242 -2.83 -2.85 -7.06
N VAL A 243 -2.45 -3.19 -5.83
CA VAL A 243 -2.41 -2.26 -4.68
C VAL A 243 -1.45 -1.12 -4.99
N ILE A 244 -0.20 -1.41 -5.38
CA ILE A 244 0.79 -0.37 -5.71
C ILE A 244 0.30 0.55 -6.82
N ILE A 245 -0.27 0.01 -7.90
CA ILE A 245 -0.84 0.81 -9.00
C ILE A 245 -1.93 1.76 -8.47
N THR A 246 -2.94 1.21 -7.79
CA THR A 246 -4.13 1.96 -7.37
C THR A 246 -3.79 3.08 -6.40
N TYR A 247 -2.91 2.82 -5.43
CA TYR A 247 -2.57 3.81 -4.41
C TYR A 247 -1.49 4.80 -4.89
N THR A 248 -0.68 4.43 -5.88
CA THR A 248 0.12 5.41 -6.64
C THR A 248 -0.79 6.38 -7.38
N GLN A 249 -1.77 5.88 -8.13
CA GLN A 249 -2.81 6.70 -8.79
C GLN A 249 -3.53 7.60 -7.78
N ALA A 250 -3.94 7.05 -6.62
CA ALA A 250 -4.61 7.83 -5.59
C ALA A 250 -3.73 8.96 -5.05
N THR A 251 -2.49 8.67 -4.71
CA THR A 251 -1.55 9.67 -4.19
C THR A 251 -1.29 10.76 -5.24
N MET A 252 -0.97 10.38 -6.48
CA MET A 252 -0.77 11.31 -7.61
C MET A 252 -1.96 12.24 -7.83
N LYS A 253 -3.18 11.70 -7.84
CA LYS A 253 -4.39 12.52 -8.01
C LYS A 253 -4.48 13.59 -6.93
N TYR A 254 -4.25 13.22 -5.69
CA TYR A 254 -4.49 14.15 -4.59
C TYR A 254 -3.36 15.15 -4.39
N THR A 255 -2.11 14.78 -4.67
CA THR A 255 -1.00 15.74 -4.72
C THR A 255 -1.15 16.72 -5.88
N TYR A 256 -1.72 16.28 -7.02
CA TYR A 256 -2.01 17.18 -8.15
C TYR A 256 -3.09 18.22 -7.82
N LYS A 257 -4.06 17.86 -6.96
CA LYS A 257 -5.18 18.74 -6.59
C LYS A 257 -4.88 19.71 -5.44
N MET A 258 -3.69 19.68 -4.85
CA MET A 258 -3.33 20.53 -3.71
C MET A 258 -3.24 22.04 -4.04
N ASP A 259 -3.33 22.41 -5.32
CA ASP A 259 -3.46 23.79 -5.79
C ASP A 259 -4.86 24.40 -5.58
N ASP A 260 -5.87 23.58 -5.25
CA ASP A 260 -7.22 24.03 -4.97
C ASP A 260 -7.26 24.93 -3.73
N ALA A 261 -7.71 26.17 -3.91
CA ALA A 261 -7.71 27.20 -2.87
C ALA A 261 -8.62 26.87 -1.67
N ASP A 262 -9.69 26.10 -1.89
CA ASP A 262 -10.69 25.79 -0.87
C ASP A 262 -10.48 24.41 -0.25
N ASN A 263 -9.93 23.47 -1.04
CA ASN A 263 -9.83 22.05 -0.68
C ASN A 263 -8.39 21.54 -0.60
N GLY A 264 -7.37 22.37 -0.81
CA GLY A 264 -5.95 21.98 -0.74
C GLY A 264 -5.62 21.14 0.50
N PRO A 265 -5.93 21.59 1.75
CA PRO A 265 -5.68 20.80 2.96
C PRO A 265 -6.41 19.45 2.98
N LYS A 266 -7.65 19.42 2.46
CA LYS A 266 -8.42 18.18 2.34
C LYS A 266 -7.73 17.20 1.38
N TYR A 267 -7.27 17.68 0.22
CA TYR A 267 -6.58 16.84 -0.74
C TYR A 267 -5.20 16.41 -0.24
N GLN A 268 -4.48 17.26 0.49
CA GLN A 268 -3.24 16.86 1.17
C GLN A 268 -3.49 15.71 2.15
N ALA A 269 -4.57 15.76 2.94
CA ALA A 269 -4.96 14.69 3.85
C ALA A 269 -5.34 13.38 3.14
N GLU A 270 -6.05 13.46 2.01
CA GLU A 270 -6.31 12.29 1.17
C GLU A 270 -5.00 11.73 0.59
N GLY A 271 -4.12 12.59 0.05
CA GLY A 271 -2.80 12.20 -0.48
C GLY A 271 -1.92 11.54 0.58
N TYR A 272 -1.83 12.10 1.78
CA TYR A 272 -1.17 11.52 2.94
C TYR A 272 -1.70 10.10 3.22
N ALA A 273 -3.01 9.96 3.37
CA ALA A 273 -3.58 8.68 3.75
C ALA A 273 -3.38 7.60 2.69
N PHE A 274 -3.43 7.95 1.40
CA PHE A 274 -3.17 7.00 0.31
C PHE A 274 -1.68 6.66 0.15
N TRP A 275 -0.80 7.62 0.40
CA TRP A 275 0.65 7.36 0.44
C TRP A 275 0.99 6.34 1.53
N LYS A 276 0.41 6.52 2.73
CA LYS A 276 0.61 5.60 3.86
C LYS A 276 0.19 4.15 3.58
N VAL A 277 -0.63 3.89 2.56
CA VAL A 277 -1.03 2.52 2.13
C VAL A 277 0.09 1.79 1.39
N ILE A 278 1.03 2.51 0.77
CA ILE A 278 2.07 1.91 -0.07
C ILE A 278 3.48 2.24 0.38
N GLU A 279 3.65 3.18 1.29
CA GLU A 279 4.97 3.65 1.72
C GLU A 279 5.88 2.52 2.20
N ALA A 280 5.38 1.62 3.06
CA ALA A 280 6.15 0.49 3.58
C ALA A 280 6.62 -0.49 2.48
N TYR A 281 5.90 -0.56 1.35
CA TYR A 281 6.22 -1.44 0.24
C TYR A 281 7.06 -0.76 -0.84
N THR A 282 7.06 0.57 -0.88
CA THR A 282 7.67 1.34 -1.97
C THR A 282 8.95 2.06 -1.55
N ALA A 283 9.07 2.46 -0.29
CA ALA A 283 10.14 3.35 0.15
C ALA A 283 11.55 2.81 -0.11
N GLN A 284 11.78 1.51 0.12
CA GLN A 284 13.09 0.89 -0.12
C GLN A 284 13.52 0.93 -1.60
N TYR A 285 12.59 1.14 -2.54
CA TYR A 285 12.89 1.28 -3.96
C TYR A 285 13.03 2.74 -4.40
N THR A 286 13.27 3.65 -3.45
CA THR A 286 13.37 5.09 -3.71
C THR A 286 14.71 5.69 -3.26
N ASP A 287 15.71 4.85 -2.99
CA ASP A 287 17.06 5.29 -2.65
C ASP A 287 17.68 6.06 -3.81
N ALA A 288 18.61 6.95 -3.49
CA ALA A 288 19.22 7.82 -4.46
C ALA A 288 20.69 8.12 -4.15
N CYS A 289 21.44 8.50 -5.19
CA CYS A 289 22.78 9.06 -5.07
C CYS A 289 22.73 10.55 -5.38
N TYR A 290 23.17 11.39 -4.44
CA TYR A 290 23.35 12.81 -4.70
C TYR A 290 24.74 13.06 -5.31
N ASN A 291 24.78 13.82 -6.41
CA ASN A 291 26.01 14.25 -7.05
C ASN A 291 26.41 15.66 -6.57
N MET A 292 27.57 15.78 -5.91
CA MET A 292 28.04 17.06 -5.38
C MET A 292 28.61 18.02 -6.42
N ALA A 293 29.00 17.53 -7.60
CA ALA A 293 29.56 18.39 -8.65
C ALA A 293 28.46 19.15 -9.41
N VAL A 294 27.33 18.49 -9.69
CA VAL A 294 26.19 19.09 -10.42
C VAL A 294 24.99 19.41 -9.54
N HIS A 295 25.03 19.04 -8.25
CA HIS A 295 23.95 19.24 -7.28
C HIS A 295 22.61 18.62 -7.73
N LYS A 296 22.67 17.40 -8.27
CA LYS A 296 21.53 16.62 -8.75
C LYS A 296 21.40 15.31 -8.01
N VAL A 297 20.18 14.79 -7.97
CA VAL A 297 19.87 13.49 -7.36
C VAL A 297 19.52 12.52 -8.47
N MET A 298 20.20 11.39 -8.49
CA MET A 298 19.86 10.26 -9.33
C MET A 298 19.14 9.23 -8.49
N TYR A 299 17.88 8.94 -8.80
CA TYR A 299 17.12 7.84 -8.18
C TYR A 299 17.70 6.50 -8.63
N MET A 300 17.88 5.60 -7.67
CA MET A 300 18.66 4.39 -7.88
C MET A 300 17.93 3.09 -7.55
N GLY A 301 16.78 3.15 -6.89
CA GLY A 301 15.98 1.98 -6.55
C GLY A 301 16.29 1.48 -5.16
N ASP A 302 16.51 0.17 -5.03
CA ASP A 302 16.93 -0.50 -3.79
C ASP A 302 18.42 -0.81 -3.93
N ILE A 303 19.25 0.03 -3.29
CA ILE A 303 20.71 -0.02 -3.42
C ILE A 303 21.37 0.23 -2.06
N ASP A 304 22.57 -0.31 -1.87
CA ASP A 304 23.42 0.12 -0.76
C ASP A 304 24.18 1.41 -1.08
N ALA A 305 24.71 2.07 -0.05
CA ALA A 305 25.50 3.29 -0.23
C ALA A 305 26.73 3.08 -1.14
N ALA A 306 27.36 1.90 -1.11
CA ALA A 306 28.55 1.60 -1.91
C ALA A 306 28.26 1.63 -3.42
N THR A 307 27.02 1.38 -3.81
CA THR A 307 26.56 1.53 -5.20
C THR A 307 26.77 2.95 -5.72
N CYS A 308 26.74 4.00 -4.88
CA CYS A 308 27.04 5.37 -5.29
C CYS A 308 28.53 5.62 -5.60
N ASP A 309 29.45 4.77 -5.13
CA ASP A 309 30.88 4.84 -5.51
C ASP A 309 31.17 4.10 -6.83
N ALA A 310 30.19 3.41 -7.41
CA ALA A 310 30.36 2.56 -8.58
C ALA A 310 30.21 3.28 -9.93
N PHE A 311 30.06 4.61 -9.92
CA PHE A 311 30.03 5.43 -11.12
C PHE A 311 31.44 5.55 -11.73
N VAL A 312 31.52 5.35 -13.04
CA VAL A 312 32.76 5.47 -13.81
C VAL A 312 32.52 6.28 -15.08
N TRP A 313 33.48 7.10 -15.47
CA TRP A 313 33.48 7.76 -16.77
C TRP A 313 34.02 6.80 -17.84
N THR A 314 33.16 6.39 -18.77
CA THR A 314 33.46 5.33 -19.75
C THR A 314 32.95 5.68 -21.15
N ASN A 315 33.33 4.88 -22.15
CA ASN A 315 32.80 4.99 -23.51
C ASN A 315 31.46 4.23 -23.60
N GLY A 316 30.35 4.98 -23.71
CA GLY A 316 29.01 4.40 -23.80
C GLY A 316 28.76 3.59 -25.06
N SER A 317 29.48 3.87 -26.17
CA SER A 317 29.32 3.13 -27.43
C SER A 317 29.94 1.73 -27.39
N GLN A 318 30.77 1.44 -26.38
CA GLN A 318 31.59 0.22 -26.27
C GLN A 318 32.52 0.00 -27.49
N ASP A 319 32.78 1.04 -28.28
CA ASP A 319 33.77 0.98 -29.35
C ASP A 319 35.19 0.93 -28.74
N ALA A 320 36.03 0.04 -29.28
CA ALA A 320 37.39 -0.16 -28.78
C ALA A 320 38.26 1.12 -28.82
N ASP A 321 37.95 2.05 -29.73
CA ASP A 321 38.66 3.31 -29.93
C ASP A 321 37.79 4.55 -29.63
N GLY A 322 36.59 4.37 -29.07
CA GLY A 322 35.70 5.50 -28.78
C GLY A 322 36.09 6.24 -27.50
N PRO A 323 35.83 7.57 -27.42
CA PRO A 323 36.15 8.37 -26.25
C PRO A 323 35.25 8.04 -25.07
N ALA A 324 35.74 8.25 -23.84
CA ALA A 324 34.87 8.22 -22.67
C ALA A 324 33.95 9.44 -22.68
N ASP A 325 32.65 9.19 -22.66
CA ASP A 325 31.58 10.18 -22.87
C ASP A 325 30.35 9.94 -21.97
N THR A 326 30.39 8.91 -21.14
CA THR A 326 29.23 8.41 -20.39
C THR A 326 29.60 8.18 -18.94
N CYS A 327 28.82 8.73 -18.01
CA CYS A 327 28.92 8.40 -16.60
C CYS A 327 28.00 7.21 -16.29
N TYR A 328 28.59 6.07 -15.99
CA TYR A 328 27.91 4.78 -15.91
C TYR A 328 28.09 4.15 -14.55
N ASN A 329 27.01 3.70 -13.93
CA ASN A 329 27.07 2.92 -12.70
C ASN A 329 27.31 1.45 -13.03
N THR A 330 28.41 0.89 -12.54
CA THR A 330 28.81 -0.50 -12.86
C THR A 330 28.03 -1.58 -12.12
N VAL A 331 27.30 -1.22 -11.05
CA VAL A 331 26.49 -2.15 -10.26
C VAL A 331 25.06 -2.22 -10.81
N THR A 332 24.44 -1.07 -11.06
CA THR A 332 23.04 -1.01 -11.52
C THR A 332 22.89 -0.89 -13.03
N HIS A 333 23.99 -0.66 -13.73
CA HIS A 333 24.04 -0.44 -15.18
C HIS A 333 23.25 0.80 -15.65
N MET A 334 22.95 1.74 -14.75
CA MET A 334 22.31 3.01 -15.10
C MET A 334 23.32 4.05 -15.59
N VAL A 335 22.84 4.98 -16.42
CA VAL A 335 23.63 6.10 -16.95
C VAL A 335 23.12 7.40 -16.36
N SER A 336 24.02 8.21 -15.80
CA SER A 336 23.68 9.55 -15.32
C SER A 336 23.64 10.53 -16.49
N THR A 337 22.47 11.12 -16.77
CA THR A 337 22.29 12.10 -17.85
C THR A 337 22.54 13.55 -17.43
N ASP A 338 22.72 13.81 -16.14
CA ASP A 338 22.93 15.15 -15.57
C ASP A 338 24.41 15.60 -15.57
N VAL A 339 25.33 14.71 -15.97
CA VAL A 339 26.78 14.92 -15.94
C VAL A 339 27.36 14.85 -17.35
N THR A 340 28.38 15.66 -17.62
CA THR A 340 28.92 15.90 -18.97
C THR A 340 30.42 15.65 -19.10
N ASN A 341 31.11 15.36 -17.98
CA ASN A 341 32.54 15.09 -17.95
C ASN A 341 32.91 14.21 -16.74
N GLU A 342 34.16 13.72 -16.74
CA GLU A 342 34.70 12.84 -15.69
C GLU A 342 34.63 13.45 -14.29
N THR A 343 35.02 14.72 -14.12
CA THR A 343 34.98 15.39 -12.81
C THR A 343 33.57 15.48 -12.25
N GLU A 344 32.57 15.68 -13.10
CA GLU A 344 31.16 15.64 -12.68
C GLU A 344 30.72 14.22 -12.32
N CYS A 345 31.17 13.21 -13.06
CA CYS A 345 30.88 11.80 -12.76
C CYS A 345 31.46 11.37 -11.40
N ASP A 346 32.69 11.80 -11.10
CA ASP A 346 33.36 11.59 -9.81
C ASP A 346 32.66 12.30 -8.63
N GLY A 347 31.63 13.11 -8.91
CA GLY A 347 30.81 13.78 -7.91
C GLY A 347 29.84 12.86 -7.15
N TYR A 348 29.61 11.64 -7.63
CA TYR A 348 28.85 10.62 -6.90
C TYR A 348 29.73 9.92 -5.87
N SER A 349 29.17 9.66 -4.69
CA SER A 349 29.85 8.89 -3.65
C SER A 349 28.86 8.34 -2.64
N SER A 350 29.21 7.23 -1.99
CA SER A 350 28.51 6.66 -0.83
C SER A 350 28.33 7.65 0.31
N MET A 351 29.20 8.66 0.43
CA MET A 351 29.04 9.76 1.40
C MET A 351 27.79 10.61 1.16
N TYR A 352 27.24 10.60 -0.05
CA TYR A 352 26.08 11.37 -0.47
C TYR A 352 24.90 10.47 -0.87
N PHE A 353 24.93 9.21 -0.41
CA PHE A 353 23.80 8.31 -0.45
C PHE A 353 22.60 8.92 0.30
N GLN A 354 21.42 8.77 -0.26
CA GLN A 354 20.16 9.23 0.30
C GLN A 354 19.23 8.01 0.43
N ASP A 355 19.09 7.51 1.64
CA ASP A 355 18.17 6.41 1.99
C ASP A 355 16.72 6.85 1.76
N LYS A 356 15.95 6.07 1.00
CA LYS A 356 14.50 6.30 0.77
C LYS A 356 14.14 7.71 0.33
N TYR A 357 15.02 8.38 -0.42
CA TYR A 357 14.89 9.79 -0.77
C TYR A 357 13.55 10.14 -1.44
N GLY A 358 13.08 9.32 -2.37
CA GLY A 358 11.80 9.56 -3.04
C GLY A 358 10.62 9.50 -2.08
N ALA A 359 10.61 8.54 -1.15
CA ALA A 359 9.60 8.46 -0.10
C ALA A 359 9.64 9.66 0.84
N GLU A 360 10.83 10.13 1.23
CA GLU A 360 10.97 11.36 2.03
C GLU A 360 10.40 12.59 1.30
N LYS A 361 10.62 12.71 -0.01
CA LYS A 361 10.03 13.81 -0.80
C LYS A 361 8.52 13.74 -0.89
N ILE A 362 7.94 12.56 -1.03
CA ILE A 362 6.48 12.43 -0.99
C ILE A 362 5.97 12.81 0.41
N ASN A 363 6.62 12.33 1.48
CA ASN A 363 6.27 12.71 2.85
C ASN A 363 6.34 14.22 3.10
N GLU A 364 7.35 14.91 2.58
CA GLU A 364 7.45 16.38 2.62
C GLU A 364 6.24 17.03 1.94
N ILE A 365 5.86 16.58 0.73
CA ILE A 365 4.72 17.10 -0.03
C ILE A 365 3.41 16.92 0.73
N VAL A 366 3.16 15.72 1.25
CA VAL A 366 1.90 15.39 1.94
C VAL A 366 1.91 15.71 3.44
N ASN A 367 2.91 16.45 3.93
CA ASN A 367 3.03 16.80 5.33
C ASN A 367 1.90 17.73 5.78
N LEU A 368 0.97 17.20 6.57
CA LEU A 368 -0.22 17.92 7.08
C LEU A 368 0.12 19.10 8.01
N GLN A 369 1.36 19.16 8.51
CA GLN A 369 1.87 20.24 9.35
C GLN A 369 2.57 21.34 8.54
N ASP A 370 2.81 21.12 7.25
CA ASP A 370 3.47 22.08 6.36
C ASP A 370 2.47 22.72 5.39
N ALA A 371 1.90 23.85 5.83
CA ALA A 371 1.01 24.65 5.00
C ALA A 371 1.71 25.28 3.78
N THR A 372 3.05 25.30 3.72
CA THR A 372 3.78 25.84 2.56
C THR A 372 3.66 24.94 1.33
N GLN A 373 3.25 23.68 1.52
CA GLN A 373 3.00 22.76 0.42
C GLN A 373 1.68 23.05 -0.31
N LEU A 374 0.79 23.87 0.24
CA LEU A 374 -0.53 24.13 -0.33
C LEU A 374 -0.51 25.22 -1.40
N GLY A 375 -1.48 25.19 -2.32
CA GLY A 375 -1.58 26.16 -3.41
C GLY A 375 -0.70 25.84 -4.62
N GLN A 376 -0.15 24.62 -4.68
CA GLN A 376 0.53 24.09 -5.86
C GLN A 376 0.23 22.61 -6.08
N SER A 377 0.29 22.19 -7.34
CA SER A 377 0.15 20.79 -7.75
C SER A 377 1.52 20.12 -7.77
N TYR A 378 1.59 18.86 -7.34
CA TYR A 378 2.81 18.07 -7.42
C TYR A 378 2.64 16.84 -8.29
N ASP A 379 3.62 16.63 -9.17
CA ASP A 379 3.84 15.36 -9.83
C ASP A 379 4.84 14.53 -9.01
N ILE A 380 4.37 13.39 -8.50
CA ILE A 380 5.18 12.47 -7.71
C ILE A 380 5.69 11.28 -8.52
N ALA A 381 5.30 11.13 -9.79
CA ALA A 381 5.74 10.01 -10.63
C ALA A 381 7.27 9.87 -10.72
N PRO A 382 8.07 10.97 -10.79
CA PRO A 382 9.52 10.87 -10.80
C PRO A 382 10.10 10.20 -9.54
N TYR A 383 9.49 10.41 -8.36
CA TYR A 383 9.93 9.81 -7.10
C TYR A 383 9.68 8.30 -7.04
N LEU A 384 8.74 7.80 -7.85
CA LEU A 384 8.30 6.40 -7.84
C LEU A 384 8.74 5.63 -9.08
N GLN A 385 9.54 6.21 -9.98
CA GLN A 385 9.94 5.54 -11.21
C GLN A 385 10.62 4.18 -10.96
N MET A 386 11.52 4.12 -9.98
CA MET A 386 12.22 2.88 -9.62
C MET A 386 11.31 1.87 -8.91
N VAL A 387 10.31 2.34 -8.17
CA VAL A 387 9.23 1.51 -7.61
C VAL A 387 8.44 0.84 -8.74
N LEU A 388 8.00 1.61 -9.74
CA LEU A 388 7.24 1.08 -10.87
C LEU A 388 8.07 0.04 -11.65
N ALA A 389 9.36 0.30 -11.84
CA ALA A 389 10.27 -0.66 -12.46
C ALA A 389 10.42 -1.95 -11.63
N HIS A 390 10.54 -1.83 -10.30
CA HIS A 390 10.63 -2.99 -9.40
C HIS A 390 9.42 -3.92 -9.53
N TYR A 391 8.21 -3.35 -9.51
CA TYR A 391 6.96 -4.11 -9.63
C TYR A 391 6.57 -4.45 -11.07
N GLY A 392 7.39 -4.10 -12.06
CA GLY A 392 7.10 -4.30 -13.48
C GLY A 392 5.79 -3.63 -13.91
N ILE A 393 5.50 -2.45 -13.37
CA ILE A 393 4.33 -1.64 -13.69
C ILE A 393 4.68 -0.74 -14.88
N THR A 394 3.89 -0.84 -15.94
CA THR A 394 4.04 -0.02 -17.15
C THR A 394 3.27 1.30 -17.05
N ALA A 395 3.62 2.25 -17.91
CA ALA A 395 2.88 3.52 -18.02
C ALA A 395 1.41 3.30 -18.42
N ASP A 396 1.11 2.29 -19.25
CA ASP A 396 -0.26 1.97 -19.66
C ASP A 396 -1.08 1.38 -18.50
N GLU A 397 -0.47 0.57 -17.64
CA GLU A 397 -1.10 0.05 -16.42
C GLU A 397 -1.35 1.15 -15.38
N LEU A 398 -0.42 2.12 -15.26
CA LEU A 398 -0.59 3.26 -14.37
C LEU A 398 -1.61 4.28 -14.90
N GLY A 399 -1.69 4.43 -16.22
CA GLY A 399 -2.55 5.40 -16.88
C GLY A 399 -2.10 6.84 -16.69
N THR A 400 -2.99 7.77 -17.02
CA THR A 400 -2.75 9.21 -16.87
C THR A 400 -3.95 9.83 -16.20
N TYR A 401 -3.71 10.65 -15.17
CA TYR A 401 -4.79 11.36 -14.49
C TYR A 401 -5.51 12.29 -15.48
N ALA A 402 -6.82 12.06 -15.67
CA ALA A 402 -7.64 12.72 -16.69
C ALA A 402 -8.31 14.02 -16.20
#